data_AF-A0A255R7T6-F1
#
_entry.id   AF-A0A255R7T6-F1
#
_cell.length_a   1.000
_cell.length_b   1.000
_cell.length_c   1.000
_cell.angle_alpha   90.00
_cell.angle_beta   90.00
_cell.angle_gamma   90.00
#
_symmetry.space_group_name_H-M   'P 1'
#
loop_
_entity.id
_entity.type
_entity.pdbx_description
1 polymer ?
#
loop_
_entity_poly.entity_id
_entity_poly.type
_entity_poly.pdbx_seq_one_letter_code
_entity_poly.pdbx_strand_id
1 'polypeptide(L)'
;MKVIPLNCNHCGAPLEVDAKARFVTCSFCNARLTIRHTGSSYSTEVLDDIRETTQRIARDVEQIKSSNAIERLDQQWQNERANHLVQDKHGATHLPSKAGAIFGGGFVVLFGIFWTVMATGISSGASRAGAPGIFMIFPLFGVLFVIFGIFNAIRTFSKAESYQRDHTNYIRERRKLAEEISSTSYSD
;
A
#
# COMPACT_ATOMS: atom_id res chain seq x y z
N MET A 1 0.33 38.74 -59.00
CA MET A 1 0.26 37.71 -57.93
C MET A 1 -1.21 37.35 -57.75
N LYS A 2 -1.57 36.06 -57.69
CA LYS A 2 -2.99 35.64 -57.58
C LYS A 2 -3.28 35.31 -56.12
N VAL A 3 -3.99 36.20 -55.45
CA VAL A 3 -4.46 36.00 -54.08
C VAL A 3 -5.80 35.26 -54.09
N ILE A 4 -6.00 34.35 -53.13
CA ILE A 4 -7.22 33.59 -52.95
C ILE A 4 -7.80 33.97 -51.58
N PRO A 5 -9.06 34.41 -51.50
CA PRO A 5 -9.72 34.68 -50.23
C PRO A 5 -10.12 33.34 -49.58
N LEU A 6 -9.73 33.15 -48.31
CA LEU A 6 -10.10 32.01 -47.47
C LEU A 6 -10.60 32.52 -46.13
N ASN A 7 -11.34 31.68 -45.41
CA ASN A 7 -11.64 31.95 -44.01
C ASN A 7 -10.73 31.10 -43.11
N CYS A 8 -10.35 31.68 -41.97
CA CYS A 8 -9.70 30.96 -40.90
C CYS A 8 -10.68 29.95 -40.31
N ASN A 9 -10.38 28.65 -40.36
CA ASN A 9 -11.24 27.63 -39.74
C ASN A 9 -11.20 27.63 -38.21
N HIS A 10 -10.31 28.40 -37.58
CA HIS A 10 -10.25 28.56 -36.12
C HIS A 10 -11.16 29.69 -35.62
N CYS A 11 -11.19 30.85 -36.29
CA CYS A 11 -11.89 32.05 -35.80
C CYS A 11 -12.85 32.71 -36.81
N GLY A 12 -12.93 32.19 -38.04
CA GLY A 12 -13.80 32.73 -39.09
C GLY A 12 -13.30 34.00 -39.78
N ALA A 13 -12.16 34.58 -39.36
CA ALA A 13 -11.62 35.80 -39.96
C ALA A 13 -11.23 35.60 -41.45
N PRO A 14 -11.45 36.62 -42.31
CA PRO A 14 -11.04 36.57 -43.71
C PRO A 14 -9.51 36.62 -43.84
N LEU A 15 -8.96 35.81 -44.73
CA LEU A 15 -7.54 35.66 -45.02
C LEU A 15 -7.30 35.77 -46.53
N GLU A 16 -6.30 36.57 -46.90
CA GLU A 16 -5.81 36.61 -48.27
C GLU A 16 -4.50 35.85 -48.33
N VAL A 17 -4.47 34.76 -49.12
CA VAL A 17 -3.28 33.91 -49.24
C VAL A 17 -2.84 33.80 -50.69
N ASP A 18 -1.53 33.68 -50.90
CA ASP A 18 -1.01 33.38 -52.24
C ASP A 18 -1.49 31.98 -52.66
N ALA A 19 -1.90 31.83 -53.93
CA ALA A 19 -2.38 30.58 -54.49
C ALA A 19 -1.39 29.39 -54.35
N LYS A 20 -0.11 29.64 -54.08
CA LYS A 20 0.93 28.62 -53.89
C LYS A 20 1.36 28.42 -52.42
N ALA A 21 0.85 29.21 -51.49
CA ALA A 21 1.22 29.11 -50.08
C ALA A 21 0.65 27.83 -49.44
N ARG A 22 1.48 27.08 -48.71
CA ARG A 22 1.07 25.86 -47.97
C ARG A 22 0.71 26.14 -46.51
N PHE A 23 1.23 27.25 -45.98
CA PHE A 23 1.05 27.66 -44.60
C PHE A 23 0.70 29.14 -44.55
N VAL A 24 -0.21 29.51 -43.65
CA VAL A 24 -0.57 30.91 -43.37
C VAL A 24 -0.77 31.08 -41.87
N THR A 25 -0.35 32.24 -41.35
CA THR A 25 -0.68 32.64 -39.98
C THR A 25 -1.86 33.61 -40.04
N CYS A 26 -2.92 33.33 -39.30
CA CYS A 26 -4.05 34.24 -39.21
C CYS A 26 -3.67 35.51 -38.44
N SER A 27 -3.86 36.69 -39.02
CA SER A 27 -3.56 37.97 -38.36
C SER A 27 -4.51 38.34 -37.22
N PHE A 28 -5.67 37.65 -37.12
CA PHE A 28 -6.67 37.92 -36.10
C PHE A 28 -6.50 37.06 -34.84
N CYS A 29 -6.38 35.73 -34.98
CA CYS A 29 -6.24 34.80 -33.86
C CYS A 29 -4.82 34.24 -33.69
N ASN A 30 -3.87 34.65 -34.52
CA ASN A 30 -2.49 34.17 -34.55
C ASN A 30 -2.32 32.65 -34.74
N ALA A 31 -3.39 31.92 -35.08
CA ALA A 31 -3.31 30.49 -35.37
C ALA A 31 -2.51 30.22 -36.64
N ARG A 32 -1.62 29.22 -36.58
CA ARG A 32 -0.89 28.69 -37.74
C ARG A 32 -1.75 27.65 -38.44
N LEU A 33 -2.05 27.90 -39.71
CA LEU A 33 -2.96 27.10 -40.51
C LEU A 33 -2.23 26.46 -41.69
N THR A 34 -2.54 25.19 -41.96
CA THR A 34 -2.14 24.50 -43.19
C THR A 34 -3.24 24.66 -44.22
N ILE A 35 -2.89 25.01 -45.46
CA ILE A 35 -3.85 25.15 -46.56
C ILE A 35 -3.93 23.81 -47.29
N ARG A 36 -5.10 23.17 -47.26
CA ARG A 36 -5.40 21.93 -47.99
C ARG A 36 -6.19 22.26 -49.26
N HIS A 37 -5.69 21.77 -50.39
CA HIS A 37 -6.36 21.87 -51.69
C HIS A 37 -7.07 20.55 -51.99
N THR A 38 -8.40 20.55 -51.99
CA THR A 38 -9.22 19.38 -52.38
C THR A 38 -10.14 19.78 -53.53
N GLY A 39 -9.70 19.54 -54.76
CA GLY A 39 -10.44 19.91 -55.97
C GLY A 39 -10.64 21.43 -56.09
N SER A 40 -11.90 21.88 -56.13
CA SER A 40 -12.29 23.30 -56.19
C SER A 40 -12.50 23.96 -54.81
N SER A 41 -12.21 23.24 -53.72
CA SER A 41 -12.37 23.73 -52.36
C SER A 41 -11.02 23.92 -51.68
N TYR A 42 -10.87 25.05 -51.00
CA TYR A 42 -9.69 25.42 -50.24
C TYR A 42 -10.10 25.47 -48.77
N SER A 43 -9.49 24.65 -47.93
CA SER A 43 -9.77 24.61 -46.49
C SER A 43 -8.50 24.84 -45.68
N THR A 44 -8.63 25.48 -44.53
CA THR A 44 -7.52 25.72 -43.60
C THR A 44 -7.62 24.75 -42.43
N GLU A 45 -6.56 24.05 -42.06
CA GLU A 45 -6.56 23.17 -40.88
C GLU A 45 -5.58 23.73 -39.86
N VAL A 46 -6.00 23.84 -38.59
CA VAL A 46 -5.15 24.33 -37.51
C VAL A 46 -4.05 23.32 -37.28
N LEU A 47 -2.80 23.75 -37.45
CA LEU A 47 -1.65 22.91 -37.24
C LEU A 47 -0.96 23.36 -35.95
N ASP A 48 -1.56 23.03 -34.81
CA ASP A 48 -0.90 22.94 -33.50
C ASP A 48 -1.91 22.40 -32.47
N ASP A 49 -1.71 21.16 -32.00
CA ASP A 49 -2.08 20.75 -30.62
C ASP A 49 -1.62 19.34 -30.19
N ILE A 50 -0.99 18.54 -31.07
CA ILE A 50 -0.60 17.17 -30.70
C ILE A 50 0.72 17.15 -29.90
N ARG A 51 1.68 18.05 -30.19
CA ARG A 51 2.99 18.04 -29.49
C ARG A 51 2.92 18.59 -28.06
N GLU A 52 2.14 19.64 -27.83
CA GLU A 52 2.01 20.26 -26.50
C GLU A 52 1.15 19.40 -25.55
N THR A 53 0.07 18.82 -26.07
CA THR A 53 -0.79 17.88 -25.33
C THR A 53 -0.03 16.59 -24.98
N THR A 54 0.79 16.05 -25.88
CA THR A 54 1.58 14.83 -25.59
C THR A 54 2.63 15.07 -24.48
N GLN A 55 3.25 16.26 -24.44
CA GLN A 55 4.22 16.60 -23.38
C GLN A 55 3.54 16.87 -22.03
N ARG A 56 2.35 17.49 -22.01
CA ARG A 56 1.56 17.65 -20.78
C ARG A 56 1.08 16.29 -20.25
N ILE A 57 0.55 15.43 -21.14
CA ILE A 57 0.13 14.08 -20.77
C ILE A 57 1.31 13.23 -20.26
N ALA A 58 2.49 13.34 -20.87
CA ALA A 58 3.66 12.60 -20.41
C ALA A 58 4.07 12.99 -18.98
N ARG A 59 4.05 14.29 -18.65
CA ARG A 59 4.34 14.81 -17.30
C ARG A 59 3.29 14.40 -16.28
N ASP A 60 2.01 14.54 -16.63
CA ASP A 60 0.91 14.16 -15.74
C ASP A 60 0.94 12.64 -15.46
N VAL A 61 1.31 11.81 -16.44
CA VAL A 61 1.48 10.37 -16.26
C VAL A 61 2.61 10.02 -15.28
N GLU A 62 3.70 10.79 -15.27
CA GLU A 62 4.84 10.55 -14.38
C GLU A 62 4.49 10.90 -12.93
N GLN A 63 3.79 12.02 -12.71
CA GLN A 63 3.27 12.41 -11.39
C GLN A 63 2.18 11.44 -10.89
N ILE A 64 1.32 10.95 -11.78
CA ILE A 64 0.27 9.96 -11.44
C ILE A 64 0.89 8.59 -11.10
N LYS A 65 1.95 8.16 -11.81
CA LYS A 65 2.62 6.88 -11.54
C LYS A 65 3.22 6.82 -10.14
N SER A 66 3.87 7.90 -9.70
CA SER A 66 4.52 7.96 -8.40
C SER A 66 3.52 8.01 -7.24
N SER A 67 2.41 8.75 -7.41
CA SER A 67 1.30 8.73 -6.45
C SER A 67 0.63 7.35 -6.33
N ASN A 68 0.41 6.67 -7.47
CA ASN A 68 -0.14 5.31 -7.49
C ASN A 68 0.76 4.28 -6.79
N ALA A 69 2.08 4.47 -6.80
CA ALA A 69 3.01 3.52 -6.18
C ALA A 69 2.85 3.46 -4.65
N ILE A 70 2.67 4.63 -4.01
CA ILE A 70 2.42 4.70 -2.56
C ILE A 70 1.07 4.05 -2.23
N GLU A 71 0.03 4.34 -3.01
CA GLU A 71 -1.30 3.76 -2.76
C GLU A 71 -1.30 2.23 -2.88
N ARG A 72 -0.61 1.68 -3.89
CA ARG A 72 -0.46 0.22 -4.04
C ARG A 72 0.31 -0.40 -2.88
N LEU A 73 1.39 0.25 -2.45
CA LEU A 73 2.17 -0.20 -1.30
C LEU A 73 1.31 -0.19 -0.01
N ASP A 74 0.53 0.87 0.20
CA ASP A 74 -0.37 0.99 1.35
C ASP A 74 -1.46 -0.09 1.29
N GLN A 75 -2.05 -0.37 0.13
CA GLN A 75 -3.02 -1.47 -0.04
C GLN A 75 -2.40 -2.84 0.25
N GLN A 76 -1.20 -3.12 -0.25
CA GLN A 76 -0.48 -4.36 0.03
C GLN A 76 -0.22 -4.51 1.53
N TRP A 77 0.24 -3.45 2.19
CA TRP A 77 0.48 -3.45 3.63
C TRP A 77 -0.81 -3.72 4.42
N GLN A 78 -1.95 -3.15 4.03
CA GLN A 78 -3.23 -3.43 4.72
C GLN A 78 -3.60 -4.92 4.64
N ASN A 79 -3.44 -5.52 3.46
CA ASN A 79 -3.73 -6.94 3.23
C ASN A 79 -2.77 -7.84 4.03
N GLU A 80 -1.49 -7.52 4.04
CA GLU A 80 -0.48 -8.27 4.79
C GLU A 80 -0.70 -8.13 6.29
N ARG A 81 -0.90 -6.90 6.79
CA ARG A 81 -1.14 -6.59 8.20
C ARG A 81 -2.32 -7.37 8.77
N ALA A 82 -3.39 -7.55 7.99
CA ALA A 82 -4.55 -8.33 8.42
C ALA A 82 -4.18 -9.77 8.84
N ASN A 83 -3.22 -10.39 8.15
CA ASN A 83 -2.74 -11.75 8.48
C ASN A 83 -1.97 -11.80 9.81
N HIS A 84 -1.37 -10.68 10.23
CA HIS A 84 -0.61 -10.60 11.47
C HIS A 84 -1.45 -10.28 12.70
N LEU A 85 -2.68 -9.78 12.55
CA LEU A 85 -3.55 -9.45 13.66
C LEU A 85 -3.87 -10.71 14.50
N VAL A 86 -4.05 -10.51 15.80
CA VAL A 86 -4.46 -11.56 16.75
C VAL A 86 -5.83 -11.18 17.28
N GLN A 87 -6.72 -12.17 17.33
CA GLN A 87 -8.07 -11.99 17.83
C GLN A 87 -8.07 -12.27 19.33
N ASP A 88 -8.60 -11.33 20.11
CA ASP A 88 -8.86 -11.57 21.53
C ASP A 88 -10.13 -12.41 21.73
N LYS A 89 -10.32 -12.94 22.94
CA LYS A 89 -11.52 -13.67 23.38
C LYS A 89 -12.84 -12.90 23.18
N HIS A 90 -12.78 -11.58 23.05
CA HIS A 90 -13.92 -10.70 22.80
C HIS A 90 -14.14 -10.37 21.33
N GLY A 91 -13.42 -11.02 20.40
CA GLY A 91 -13.54 -10.78 18.96
C GLY A 91 -12.79 -9.55 18.47
N ALA A 92 -12.24 -8.73 19.37
CA ALA A 92 -11.43 -7.57 19.04
C ALA A 92 -10.07 -7.97 18.47
N THR A 93 -9.75 -7.48 17.28
CA THR A 93 -8.43 -7.65 16.65
C THR A 93 -7.47 -6.60 17.17
N HIS A 94 -6.35 -7.05 17.74
CA HIS A 94 -5.28 -6.19 18.22
C HIS A 94 -3.96 -6.53 17.55
N LEU A 95 -3.04 -5.57 17.52
CA LEU A 95 -1.68 -5.84 17.08
C LEU A 95 -1.03 -6.84 18.04
N PRO A 96 -0.30 -7.85 17.53
CA PRO A 96 0.46 -8.76 18.37
C PRO A 96 1.46 -7.95 19.20
N SER A 97 1.21 -7.83 20.50
CA SER A 97 2.11 -7.13 21.42
C SER A 97 3.03 -8.13 22.10
N LYS A 98 4.33 -7.81 22.12
CA LYS A 98 5.33 -8.60 22.88
C LYS A 98 4.98 -8.65 24.37
N ALA A 99 4.38 -7.57 24.90
CA ALA A 99 3.89 -7.51 26.26
C ALA A 99 2.80 -8.55 26.54
N GLY A 100 1.80 -8.68 25.67
CA GLY A 100 0.74 -9.68 25.82
C GLY A 100 1.25 -11.12 25.84
N ALA A 101 2.25 -11.43 25.00
CA ALA A 101 2.90 -12.74 24.98
C ALA A 101 3.64 -13.05 26.29
N ILE A 102 4.36 -12.05 26.84
CA ILE A 102 5.13 -12.20 28.09
C ILE A 102 4.21 -12.34 29.29
N PHE A 103 3.21 -11.47 29.42
CA PHE A 103 2.30 -11.48 30.57
C PHE A 103 1.37 -12.71 30.53
N GLY A 104 0.78 -13.01 29.37
CA GLY A 104 -0.11 -14.17 29.22
C GLY A 104 0.62 -15.50 29.33
N GLY A 105 1.69 -15.68 28.56
CA GLY A 105 2.48 -16.91 28.57
C GLY A 105 3.21 -17.12 29.90
N GLY A 106 3.83 -16.07 30.44
CA GLY A 106 4.52 -16.11 31.73
C GLY A 106 3.59 -16.45 32.88
N PHE A 107 2.40 -15.85 32.94
CA PHE A 107 1.40 -16.18 33.96
C PHE A 107 0.99 -17.65 33.92
N VAL A 108 0.70 -18.19 32.73
CA VAL A 108 0.32 -19.60 32.58
C VAL A 108 1.44 -20.54 33.02
N VAL A 109 2.69 -20.23 32.69
CA VAL A 109 3.86 -21.02 33.12
C VAL A 109 4.03 -20.96 34.64
N LEU A 110 3.98 -19.78 35.24
CA LEU A 110 4.09 -19.61 36.70
C LEU A 110 2.97 -20.34 37.43
N PHE A 111 1.73 -20.22 36.93
CA PHE A 111 0.59 -20.93 37.47
C PHE A 111 0.76 -22.45 37.34
N GLY A 112 1.22 -22.96 36.20
CA GLY A 112 1.48 -24.38 35.98
C GLY A 112 2.55 -24.95 36.92
N ILE A 113 3.64 -24.20 37.17
CA ILE A 113 4.68 -24.56 38.14
C ILE A 113 4.08 -24.61 39.55
N PHE A 114 3.40 -23.53 39.96
CA PHE A 114 2.76 -23.45 41.27
C PHE A 114 1.76 -24.59 41.49
N TRP A 115 0.89 -24.84 40.51
CA TRP A 115 -0.06 -25.94 40.52
C TRP A 115 0.64 -27.30 40.67
N THR A 116 1.72 -27.54 39.92
CA THR A 116 2.47 -28.80 39.99
C THR A 116 3.02 -29.05 41.39
N VAL A 117 3.61 -28.03 42.02
CA VAL A 117 4.16 -28.13 43.39
C VAL A 117 3.04 -28.40 44.40
N MET A 118 1.96 -27.62 44.35
CA MET A 118 0.82 -27.77 45.25
C MET A 118 0.14 -29.14 45.08
N ALA A 119 -0.12 -29.55 43.84
CA ALA A 119 -0.74 -30.83 43.51
C ALA A 119 0.12 -32.02 43.96
N THR A 120 1.45 -31.92 43.85
CA THR A 120 2.37 -32.95 44.35
C THR A 120 2.30 -33.08 45.86
N GLY A 121 2.18 -31.95 46.59
CA GLY A 121 1.98 -31.95 48.04
C GLY A 121 0.69 -32.66 48.46
N ILE A 122 -0.43 -32.36 47.79
CA ILE A 122 -1.73 -32.99 48.06
C ILE A 122 -1.71 -34.48 47.69
N SER A 123 -1.16 -34.82 46.51
CA SER A 123 -1.10 -36.20 46.02
C SER A 123 -0.25 -37.10 46.94
N SER A 124 0.86 -36.58 47.45
CA SER A 124 1.73 -37.30 48.40
C SER A 124 1.12 -37.43 49.79
N GLY A 125 0.31 -36.47 50.24
CA GLY A 125 -0.48 -36.59 51.46
C GLY A 125 -1.62 -37.60 51.32
N ALA A 126 -2.33 -37.57 50.20
CA ALA A 126 -3.44 -38.48 49.91
C ALA A 126 -2.99 -39.94 49.77
N SER A 127 -1.86 -40.19 49.11
CA SER A 127 -1.31 -41.54 48.99
C SER A 127 -0.91 -42.15 50.34
N ARG A 128 -0.36 -41.33 51.26
CA ARG A 128 -0.07 -41.75 52.65
C ARG A 128 -1.34 -42.05 53.46
N ALA A 129 -2.47 -41.43 53.10
CA ALA A 129 -3.77 -41.65 53.75
C ALA A 129 -4.58 -42.81 53.11
N GLY A 130 -3.99 -43.58 52.18
CA GLY A 130 -4.67 -44.70 51.52
C GLY A 130 -5.65 -44.30 50.42
N ALA A 131 -5.58 -43.06 49.92
CA ALA A 131 -6.45 -42.59 48.86
C ALA A 131 -6.18 -43.31 47.51
N PRO A 132 -7.20 -43.46 46.65
CA PRO A 132 -7.07 -44.09 45.33
C PRO A 132 -5.98 -43.47 44.45
N GLY A 133 -5.31 -44.30 43.63
CA GLY A 133 -4.21 -43.86 42.75
C GLY A 133 -4.55 -42.79 41.71
N ILE A 134 -5.83 -42.47 41.49
CA ILE A 134 -6.29 -41.44 40.56
C ILE A 134 -5.81 -40.02 40.95
N PHE A 135 -5.50 -39.80 42.24
CA PHE A 135 -4.95 -38.53 42.70
C PHE A 135 -3.52 -38.28 42.19
N MET A 136 -2.79 -39.31 41.74
CA MET A 136 -1.42 -39.15 41.21
C MET A 136 -1.36 -38.45 39.85
N ILE A 137 -2.49 -38.27 39.17
CA ILE A 137 -2.57 -37.67 37.82
C ILE A 137 -2.64 -36.13 37.92
N PHE A 138 -3.05 -35.58 39.08
CA PHE A 138 -3.23 -34.14 39.27
C PHE A 138 -1.99 -33.27 38.96
N PRO A 139 -0.76 -33.66 39.31
CA PRO A 139 0.45 -32.90 38.96
C PRO A 139 0.72 -32.84 37.44
N LEU A 140 0.28 -33.86 36.66
CA LEU A 140 0.51 -33.89 35.21
C LEU A 140 -0.20 -32.75 34.48
N PHE A 141 -1.35 -32.28 34.99
CA PHE A 141 -2.04 -31.12 34.43
C PHE A 141 -1.18 -29.85 34.52
N GLY A 142 -0.41 -29.68 35.60
CA GLY A 142 0.51 -28.56 35.75
C GLY A 142 1.63 -28.58 34.70
N VAL A 143 2.18 -29.77 34.41
CA VAL A 143 3.16 -29.96 33.34
C VAL A 143 2.56 -29.61 31.97
N LEU A 144 1.33 -30.03 31.70
CA LEU A 144 0.62 -29.68 30.46
C LEU A 144 0.43 -28.16 30.32
N PHE A 145 0.04 -27.46 31.40
CA PHE A 145 -0.08 -26.00 31.39
C PHE A 145 1.25 -25.32 31.09
N VAL A 146 2.35 -25.80 31.65
CA VAL A 146 3.69 -25.26 31.38
C VAL A 146 4.07 -25.43 29.91
N ILE A 147 3.92 -26.64 29.36
CA ILE A 147 4.21 -26.93 27.95
C ILE A 147 3.36 -26.06 27.02
N PHE A 148 2.05 -25.99 27.29
CA PHE A 148 1.12 -25.19 26.52
C PHE A 148 1.43 -23.69 26.61
N GLY A 149 1.76 -23.18 27.79
CA GLY A 149 2.15 -21.80 28.01
C GLY A 149 3.41 -21.41 27.22
N ILE A 150 4.45 -22.25 27.28
CA ILE A 150 5.69 -22.04 26.51
C ILE A 150 5.40 -22.06 25.00
N PHE A 151 4.63 -23.03 24.52
CA PHE A 151 4.30 -23.13 23.09
C PHE A 151 3.54 -21.89 22.58
N ASN A 152 2.54 -21.43 23.32
CA ASN A 152 1.78 -20.22 22.98
C ASN A 152 2.66 -18.97 23.03
N ALA A 153 3.54 -18.87 24.02
CA ALA A 153 4.50 -17.76 24.11
C ALA A 153 5.39 -17.72 22.86
N ILE A 154 6.03 -18.83 22.48
CA ILE A 154 6.90 -18.91 21.31
C ILE A 154 6.15 -18.53 20.03
N ARG A 155 4.95 -19.08 19.81
CA ARG A 155 4.12 -18.74 18.63
C ARG A 155 3.79 -17.26 18.57
N THR A 156 3.40 -16.66 19.70
CA THR A 156 3.02 -15.24 19.73
C THR A 156 4.23 -14.34 19.54
N PHE A 157 5.38 -14.69 20.11
CA PHE A 157 6.64 -13.98 19.90
C PHE A 157 7.09 -13.99 18.44
N SER A 158 7.07 -15.16 17.80
CA SER A 158 7.41 -15.30 16.38
C SER A 158 6.50 -14.45 15.49
N LYS A 159 5.19 -14.44 15.77
CA LYS A 159 4.21 -13.61 15.03
C LYS A 159 4.43 -12.10 15.25
N ALA A 160 4.82 -11.69 16.46
CA ALA A 160 5.14 -10.30 16.76
C ALA A 160 6.43 -9.85 16.07
N GLU A 161 7.43 -10.73 15.95
CA GLU A 161 8.68 -10.43 15.25
C GLU A 161 8.48 -10.29 13.74
N SER A 162 7.71 -11.19 13.11
CA SER A 162 7.40 -11.07 11.68
C SER A 162 6.69 -9.75 11.38
N TYR A 163 5.66 -9.40 12.17
CA TYR A 163 4.97 -8.12 12.02
C TYR A 163 5.93 -6.91 12.12
N GLN A 164 6.85 -6.92 13.10
CA GLN A 164 7.82 -5.82 13.24
C GLN A 164 8.76 -5.72 12.05
N ARG A 165 9.22 -6.85 11.52
CA ARG A 165 10.10 -6.91 10.37
C ARG A 165 9.40 -6.35 9.12
N ASP A 166 8.18 -6.80 8.87
CA ASP A 166 7.40 -6.43 7.69
C ASP A 166 6.98 -4.96 7.76
N HIS A 167 6.56 -4.48 8.94
CA HIS A 167 6.26 -3.07 9.17
C HIS A 167 7.48 -2.16 8.93
N THR A 168 8.67 -2.60 9.35
CA THR A 168 9.91 -1.83 9.14
C THR A 168 10.26 -1.74 7.66
N ASN A 169 10.06 -2.83 6.92
CA ASN A 169 10.26 -2.85 5.47
C ASN A 169 9.27 -1.92 4.77
N TYR A 170 7.98 -2.00 5.12
CA TYR A 170 6.93 -1.11 4.60
C TYR A 170 7.27 0.38 4.82
N ILE A 171 7.64 0.78 6.04
CA ILE A 171 8.00 2.18 6.34
C ILE A 171 9.23 2.63 5.53
N ARG A 172 10.21 1.75 5.34
CA ARG A 172 11.40 2.03 4.54
C ARG A 172 11.05 2.24 3.07
N GLU A 173 10.25 1.34 2.49
CA GLU A 173 9.80 1.41 1.10
C GLU A 173 9.01 2.70 0.84
N ARG A 174 8.07 3.02 1.74
CA ARG A 174 7.25 4.22 1.67
C ARG A 174 8.08 5.50 1.75
N ARG A 175 9.13 5.51 2.60
CA ARG A 175 10.06 6.65 2.68
C ARG A 175 10.82 6.85 1.38
N LYS A 176 11.33 5.78 0.76
CA LYS A 176 12.03 5.85 -0.53
C LYS A 176 11.14 6.45 -1.62
N LEU A 177 9.89 5.98 -1.73
CA LEU A 177 8.93 6.51 -2.70
C LEU A 177 8.62 7.99 -2.45
N ALA A 178 8.47 8.40 -1.19
CA ALA A 178 8.25 9.80 -0.84
C ALA A 178 9.47 10.69 -1.19
N GLU A 179 10.68 10.20 -0.96
CA GLU A 179 11.92 10.89 -1.35
C GLU A 179 12.02 11.04 -2.87
N GLU A 180 11.74 9.99 -3.63
CA GLU A 180 11.72 10.00 -5.10
C GLU A 180 10.72 11.05 -5.64
N ILE A 181 9.49 11.06 -5.12
CA ILE A 181 8.47 12.07 -5.47
C ILE A 181 8.96 13.49 -5.18
N SER A 182 9.58 13.71 -4.01
CA SER A 182 10.07 15.04 -3.64
C SER A 182 11.20 15.52 -4.55
N SER A 183 12.05 14.61 -5.01
CA SER A 183 13.19 14.92 -5.90
C SER A 183 12.74 15.27 -7.33
N THR A 184 11.71 14.58 -7.85
CA THR A 184 11.11 14.91 -9.14
C THR A 184 10.45 16.29 -9.11
N SER A 185 9.72 16.62 -8.03
CA SER A 185 9.02 17.90 -7.88
C SER A 185 9.94 19.13 -7.79
N TYR A 186 11.22 18.97 -7.46
CA TYR A 186 12.17 20.08 -7.34
C TYR A 186 13.02 20.29 -8.62
N SER A 187 12.90 19.37 -9.58
CA SER A 187 13.68 19.41 -10.83
C SER A 187 12.94 20.10 -11.99
N ASP A 188 11.70 20.54 -11.76
CA ASP A 188 10.86 21.35 -12.65
C ASP A 188 10.84 22.83 -12.23
#